data_AF-A0AAW0ASP6-F1
#
_entry.id   AF-A0AAW0ASP6-F1
#
_cell.length_a   1.000
_cell.length_b   1.000
_cell.length_c   1.000
_cell.angle_alpha   90.00
_cell.angle_beta   90.00
_cell.angle_gamma   90.00
#
_symmetry.space_group_name_H-M   'P 1'
#
loop_
_entity.id
_entity.type
_entity.pdbx_description
1 polymer ?
#
loop_
_entity_poly.entity_id
_entity_poly.type
_entity_poly.pdbx_seq_one_letter_code
_entity_poly.pdbx_strand_id
1 'polypeptide(L)'
;MPHPGAFLGTRYIFLLRHLEEYRKAVEEGWEEFFADLIPCYHRRYPETLEHNVEPPPEDLENVNDDMPEVEFTPPVRKEGQSNEDFAKAKADYESLKKRVAYRIEVSVM
;
A
#
# COMPACT_ATOMS: atom_id res chain seq x y z
N MET A 1 -7.51 -19.81 -6.78
CA MET A 1 -8.62 -18.85 -6.85
C MET A 1 -8.44 -17.88 -5.69
N PRO A 2 -8.55 -16.55 -5.88
CA PRO A 2 -8.53 -15.62 -4.76
C PRO A 2 -9.59 -16.06 -3.74
N HIS A 3 -9.24 -16.00 -2.46
CA HIS A 3 -10.16 -16.39 -1.39
C HIS A 3 -11.47 -15.61 -1.57
N PRO A 4 -12.64 -16.27 -1.66
CA PRO A 4 -13.91 -15.56 -1.72
C PRO A 4 -14.01 -14.69 -0.45
N GLY A 5 -13.97 -13.37 -0.64
CA GLY A 5 -13.97 -12.39 0.46
C GLY A 5 -12.65 -11.64 0.73
N ALA A 6 -11.59 -11.83 -0.08
CA ALA A 6 -10.33 -11.09 0.11
C ALA A 6 -10.46 -9.58 -0.15
N PHE A 7 -11.42 -9.16 -0.97
CA PHE A 7 -11.71 -7.75 -1.21
C PHE A 7 -13.18 -7.50 -0.96
N LEU A 8 -13.47 -6.71 0.06
CA LEU A 8 -14.82 -6.26 0.44
C LEU A 8 -14.85 -4.73 0.46
N GLY A 9 -16.03 -4.14 0.62
CA GLY A 9 -16.18 -2.71 0.84
C GLY A 9 -15.53 -1.83 -0.22
N THR A 10 -14.74 -0.85 0.22
CA THR A 10 -14.15 0.17 -0.63
C THR A 10 -13.02 -0.39 -1.51
N ARG A 11 -12.26 -1.38 -1.02
CA ARG A 11 -11.25 -2.10 -1.81
C ARG A 11 -11.86 -2.78 -3.03
N TYR A 12 -12.98 -3.48 -2.84
CA TYR A 12 -13.68 -4.14 -3.94
C TYR A 12 -14.21 -3.14 -4.97
N ILE A 13 -14.81 -2.04 -4.49
CA ILE A 13 -15.31 -0.98 -5.37
C ILE A 13 -14.17 -0.34 -6.18
N PHE A 14 -13.01 -0.11 -5.56
CA PHE A 14 -11.83 0.42 -6.25
C PHE A 14 -11.35 -0.50 -7.37
N LEU A 15 -11.24 -1.81 -7.11
CA LEU A 15 -10.81 -2.77 -8.12
C LEU A 15 -11.82 -2.92 -9.27
N LEU A 16 -13.12 -2.89 -8.96
CA LEU A 16 -14.16 -2.94 -10.00
C LEU A 16 -14.11 -1.75 -10.96
N ARG A 17 -13.76 -0.55 -10.47
CA ARG A 17 -13.64 0.65 -11.32
C ARG A 17 -12.56 0.51 -12.38
N HIS A 18 -11.49 -0.23 -12.11
CA HIS A 18 -10.36 -0.44 -13.01
C HIS A 18 -10.45 -1.76 -13.79
N LEU A 19 -11.55 -2.53 -13.64
CA LEU A 19 -11.69 -3.85 -14.24
C LEU A 19 -11.65 -3.81 -15.77
N GLU A 20 -12.28 -2.81 -16.40
CA GLU A 20 -12.28 -2.67 -17.86
C GLU A 20 -10.92 -2.24 -18.40
N GLU A 21 -10.18 -1.38 -17.68
CA GLU A 21 -8.82 -0.99 -18.03
C GLU A 21 -7.85 -2.16 -17.90
N TYR A 22 -7.98 -2.94 -16.82
CA TYR A 22 -7.24 -4.18 -16.62
C TYR A 22 -7.45 -5.17 -17.77
N ARG A 23 -8.71 -5.37 -18.20
CA ARG A 23 -9.02 -6.26 -19.34
C ARG A 23 -8.29 -5.84 -20.61
N LYS A 24 -8.34 -4.54 -20.93
CA LYS A 24 -7.63 -3.99 -22.09
C LYS A 24 -6.12 -4.15 -21.94
N ALA A 25 -5.57 -3.86 -20.77
CA ALA A 25 -4.14 -4.00 -20.51
C ALA A 25 -3.66 -5.45 -20.71
N VAL A 26 -4.46 -6.44 -20.29
CA VAL A 26 -4.18 -7.86 -20.52
C VAL A 26 -4.25 -8.22 -22.00
N GLU A 27 -5.25 -7.73 -22.73
CA GLU A 27 -5.40 -7.99 -24.17
C GLU A 27 -4.27 -7.35 -25.00
N GLU A 28 -3.82 -6.16 -24.61
CA GLU A 28 -2.80 -5.38 -25.30
C GLU A 28 -1.36 -5.68 -24.83
N GLY A 29 -1.20 -6.41 -23.73
CA GLY A 29 0.12 -6.70 -23.12
C GLY A 29 0.76 -5.48 -22.46
N TRP A 30 -0.06 -4.56 -21.94
CA TRP A 30 0.38 -3.32 -21.31
C TRP A 30 0.72 -3.57 -19.82
N GLU A 31 1.98 -3.89 -19.54
CA GLU A 31 2.46 -4.20 -18.19
C GLU A 31 2.50 -2.95 -17.28
N GLU A 32 2.65 -1.77 -17.87
CA GLU A 32 2.75 -0.49 -17.16
C GLU A 32 1.44 -0.09 -16.47
N PHE A 33 0.30 -0.66 -16.86
CA PHE A 33 -0.96 -0.49 -16.13
C PHE A 33 -0.83 -0.80 -14.63
N PHE A 34 -0.07 -1.85 -14.29
CA PHE A 34 0.15 -2.20 -12.89
C PHE A 34 1.08 -1.23 -12.18
N ALA A 35 2.05 -0.64 -12.89
CA ALA A 35 2.94 0.37 -12.34
C ALA A 35 2.17 1.64 -11.93
N ASP A 36 1.08 1.96 -12.63
CA ASP A 36 0.21 3.08 -12.28
C ASP A 36 -0.82 2.71 -11.19
N LEU A 37 -1.40 1.51 -11.27
CA LEU A 37 -2.49 1.09 -10.38
C LEU A 37 -2.01 0.75 -8.96
N ILE A 38 -0.88 0.05 -8.83
CA ILE A 38 -0.38 -0.48 -7.55
C ILE A 38 -0.09 0.66 -6.55
N PRO A 39 0.63 1.74 -6.91
CA PRO A 39 0.85 2.87 -5.99
C PRO A 39 -0.47 3.53 -5.55
N CYS A 40 -1.39 3.75 -6.49
CA CYS A 40 -2.73 4.31 -6.20
C CYS A 40 -3.52 3.45 -5.21
N TYR A 41 -3.41 2.12 -5.34
CA TYR A 41 -4.00 1.18 -4.40
C TYR A 41 -3.37 1.27 -3.01
N HIS A 42 -2.03 1.26 -2.91
CA HIS A 42 -1.33 1.29 -1.63
C HIS A 42 -1.47 2.61 -0.87
N ARG A 43 -1.66 3.74 -1.56
CA ARG A 43 -1.98 5.03 -0.91
C ARG A 43 -3.32 4.99 -0.17
N ARG A 44 -4.32 4.29 -0.71
CA ARG A 44 -5.66 4.12 -0.10
C ARG A 44 -5.70 3.00 0.92
N TYR A 45 -4.98 1.91 0.63
CA TYR A 45 -5.02 0.68 1.40
C TYR A 45 -3.61 0.30 1.81
N PRO A 46 -3.02 1.03 2.78
CA PRO A 46 -1.65 0.80 3.16
C PRO A 46 -1.47 -0.61 3.70
N GLU A 47 -0.31 -1.18 3.45
CA GLU A 47 0.09 -2.50 3.95
C GLU A 47 0.21 -2.57 5.48
N THR A 48 0.10 -1.44 6.17
CA THR A 48 -0.02 -1.40 7.63
C THR A 48 -1.45 -1.69 8.10
N LEU A 49 -2.45 -1.48 7.23
CA LEU A 49 -3.85 -1.74 7.51
C LEU A 49 -4.15 -3.25 7.42
N GLU A 50 -4.88 -3.77 8.39
CA GLU A 50 -5.29 -5.18 8.40
C GLU A 50 -6.21 -5.51 7.22
N HIS A 51 -6.13 -6.75 6.73
CA HIS A 51 -6.85 -7.18 5.53
C HIS A 51 -8.38 -7.10 5.67
N ASN A 52 -8.88 -7.26 6.90
CA ASN A 52 -10.32 -7.25 7.21
C ASN A 52 -10.81 -5.87 7.69
N VAL A 53 -9.95 -4.86 7.74
CA VAL A 53 -10.29 -3.52 8.22
C VAL A 53 -10.26 -2.56 7.04
N GLU A 54 -11.38 -1.88 6.82
CA GLU A 54 -11.48 -0.82 5.80
C GLU A 54 -10.90 0.49 6.36
N PRO A 55 -10.22 1.29 5.52
CA PRO A 55 -9.80 2.62 5.92
C PRO A 55 -11.05 3.49 6.14
N PRO A 56 -10.99 4.48 7.05
CA PRO A 56 -12.10 5.38 7.27
C PRO A 56 -12.33 6.26 6.01
N PRO A 57 -13.57 6.71 5.75
CA PRO A 57 -13.89 7.50 4.55
C PRO A 57 -13.05 8.77 4.41
N GLU A 58 -12.72 9.43 5.54
CA GLU A 58 -11.87 10.62 5.59
C GLU A 58 -10.45 10.36 5.06
N ASP A 59 -9.88 9.18 5.30
CA ASP A 59 -8.56 8.83 4.79
C ASP A 59 -8.59 8.60 3.27
N LEU A 60 -9.72 8.12 2.73
CA LEU A 60 -9.90 7.87 1.30
C LEU A 60 -10.11 9.16 0.48
N GLU A 61 -10.79 10.16 1.05
CA GLU A 61 -11.06 11.45 0.40
C GLU A 61 -9.79 12.31 0.26
N ASN A 62 -8.82 12.10 1.15
CA ASN A 62 -7.56 12.84 1.17
C ASN A 62 -6.44 12.19 0.34
N VAL A 63 -6.71 11.06 -0.34
CA VAL A 63 -5.69 10.41 -1.17
C VAL A 63 -5.48 11.19 -2.47
N ASN A 64 -4.24 11.65 -2.64
CA ASN A 64 -3.77 12.26 -3.87
C ASN A 64 -2.93 11.26 -4.68
N ASP A 65 -3.45 10.84 -5.84
CA ASP A 65 -2.76 9.88 -6.72
C ASP A 65 -1.57 10.47 -7.46
N ASP A 66 -1.53 11.80 -7.62
CA ASP A 66 -0.45 12.52 -8.30
C ASP A 66 0.77 12.76 -7.39
N MET A 67 0.71 12.36 -6.11
CA MET A 67 1.85 12.50 -5.21
C MET A 67 2.99 11.54 -5.61
N PRO A 68 4.25 12.00 -5.62
CA PRO A 68 5.38 11.11 -5.85
C PRO A 68 5.41 9.97 -4.83
N GLU A 69 5.81 8.79 -5.27
CA GLU A 69 5.94 7.62 -4.41
C GLU A 69 6.96 7.92 -3.30
N VAL A 70 6.56 7.75 -2.05
CA VAL A 70 7.44 7.97 -0.90
C VAL A 70 8.25 6.68 -0.71
N GLU A 71 9.51 6.71 -1.14
CA GLU A 71 10.44 5.61 -0.84
C GLU A 71 10.59 5.44 0.67
N PHE A 72 10.36 4.22 1.17
CA PHE A 72 10.66 3.82 2.55
C PHE A 72 12.16 3.78 2.77
N THR A 73 12.75 4.95 2.95
CA THR A 73 14.18 5.09 3.24
C THR A 73 14.45 4.82 4.72
N PRO A 74 15.57 4.18 5.06
CA PRO A 74 15.97 4.02 6.44
C PRO A 74 16.07 5.40 7.11
N PRO A 75 15.64 5.56 8.37
CA PRO A 75 15.65 6.84 9.04
C PRO A 75 17.08 7.37 9.10
N VAL A 76 17.34 8.48 8.41
CA VAL A 76 18.60 9.22 8.49
C VAL A 76 18.49 10.21 9.65
N ARG A 77 19.53 10.30 10.47
CA ARG A 77 19.57 11.23 11.60
C ARG A 77 19.54 12.66 11.07
N LYS A 78 18.49 13.41 11.42
CA LYS A 78 18.38 14.84 11.04
C LYS A 78 19.20 15.71 12.00
N GLU A 79 19.78 16.79 11.50
CA GLU A 79 20.46 17.77 12.35
C GLU A 79 19.47 18.37 13.36
N GLY A 80 19.82 18.33 14.64
CA GLY A 80 18.97 18.80 15.74
C GLY A 80 17.91 17.81 16.26
N GLN A 81 17.81 16.59 15.71
CA GLN A 81 16.88 15.57 16.20
C GLN A 81 17.36 14.95 17.52
N SER A 82 16.46 14.83 18.50
CA SER A 82 16.75 14.17 19.77
C SER A 82 17.09 12.69 19.55
N ASN A 83 17.92 12.13 20.43
CA ASN A 83 18.25 10.69 20.42
C ASN A 83 17.00 9.82 20.58
N GLU A 84 16.03 10.29 21.35
CA GLU A 84 14.77 9.58 21.59
C GLU A 84 13.89 9.54 20.33
N ASP A 85 13.79 10.66 19.61
CA ASP A 85 13.02 10.74 18.37
C ASP A 85 13.63 9.87 17.27
N PHE A 86 14.97 9.82 17.20
CA PHE A 86 15.67 8.96 16.26
C PHE A 86 15.53 7.48 16.62
N ALA A 87 15.59 7.13 17.91
CA ALA A 87 15.38 5.77 18.39
C ALA A 87 13.96 5.28 18.09
N LYS A 88 12.95 6.13 18.28
CA LYS A 88 11.55 5.83 17.95
C LYS A 88 11.38 5.61 16.44
N ALA A 89 11.88 6.51 15.61
CA ALA A 89 11.82 6.38 14.15
C ALA A 89 12.49 5.07 13.65
N LYS A 90 13.61 4.68 14.27
CA LYS A 90 14.28 3.41 13.98
C LYS A 90 13.44 2.20 14.39
N ALA A 91 12.80 2.24 15.56
CA ALA A 91 11.93 1.16 16.03
C ALA A 91 10.67 0.99 15.16
N ASP A 92 10.08 2.11 14.72
CA ASP A 92 8.94 2.12 13.81
C ASP A 92 9.32 1.52 12.45
N TYR A 93 10.49 1.90 11.91
CA TYR A 93 11.03 1.34 10.66
C TYR A 93 11.27 -0.19 10.75
N GLU A 94 11.87 -0.68 11.84
CA GLU A 94 12.08 -2.13 12.05
C GLU A 94 10.75 -2.89 12.17
N SER A 95 9.76 -2.29 12.83
CA SER A 95 8.43 -2.89 13.00
C SER A 95 7.66 -2.94 11.69
N LEU A 96 7.82 -1.93 10.83
CA LEU A 96 7.28 -1.92 9.47
C LEU A 96 7.94 -3.00 8.61
N LYS A 97 9.28 -3.06 8.60
CA LYS A 97 10.04 -4.06 7.85
C LYS A 97 9.62 -5.50 8.18
N LYS A 98 9.40 -5.81 9.46
CA LYS A 98 8.91 -7.11 9.91
C LYS A 98 7.48 -7.40 9.43
N ARG A 99 6.59 -6.41 9.46
CA ARG A 99 5.21 -6.56 8.98
C ARG A 99 5.14 -6.79 7.47
N VAL A 100 5.94 -6.06 6.70
CA VAL A 100 6.04 -6.23 5.24
C VAL A 100 6.59 -7.63 4.92
N ALA A 101 7.69 -8.05 5.57
CA ALA A 101 8.27 -9.38 5.37
C ALA A 101 7.28 -10.52 5.67
N TYR A 102 6.55 -10.44 6.79
CA TYR A 102 5.53 -11.43 7.15
C TYR A 102 4.41 -11.53 6.11
N ARG A 103 3.98 -10.40 5.55
CA ARG A 103 2.93 -10.38 4.51
C ARG A 103 3.39 -11.01 3.19
N ILE A 104 4.66 -10.83 2.83
CA ILE A 104 5.26 -11.49 1.66
C ILE A 104 5.30 -13.01 1.87
N GLU A 105 5.77 -13.48 3.04
CA GLU A 105 5.86 -14.91 3.33
C GLU A 105 4.50 -15.61 3.39
N VAL A 106 3.49 -14.97 4.00
CA VAL A 106 2.12 -15.54 4.08
C VAL A 106 1.41 -15.53 2.72
N SER A 107 1.69 -14.57 1.83
CA SER A 107 1.07 -14.51 0.51
C SER A 107 1.63 -15.53 -0.50
N VAL A 108 2.77 -16.16 -0.19
CA VAL A 108 3.45 -17.17 -1.04
C VAL A 108 3.12 -18.62 -0.60
N MET A 109 2.44 -18.80 0.53
CA MET A 109 2.13 -20.10 1.15
C MET A 109 0.68 -20.51 0.90
#